data_AF-A0A2V9KMJ3-F1
#
_entry.id   AF-A0A2V9KMJ3-F1
#
_cell.length_a   1.000
_cell.length_b   1.000
_cell.length_c   1.000
_cell.angle_alpha   90.00
_cell.angle_beta   90.00
_cell.angle_gamma   90.00
#
_symmetry.space_group_name_H-M   'P 1'
#
loop_
_entity.id
_entity.type
_entity.pdbx_description
1 polymer ?
#
loop_
_entity_poly.entity_id
_entity_poly.type
_entity_poly.pdbx_seq_one_letter_code
_entity_poly.pdbx_strand_id
1 'polypeptide(L)'
;MIVELFRRPSVIARHTQSPAAPYIDALVLALRGQGYAAETIKHYVLCTEKLCCWLDEQHLAFTDVNEALVNRYTTGLPRRIRPAHTNGIPHQHAGGPFHLVAVLRQAHIIPPLQPATPVTQGERWLARYGDHLNQRQGAAWSTCRKCLHYVHRLIEFRFPGVDPDWSALDASDIVNFLAGQARHGKGAVKTAASAVRSLLRFLVLEGTVQSGLEATVPPLPRWRLSGLPRYLTAEQVDHVLKACRQSCKSPDRNTAVLLAPPIQMSDALSRNVPKLEEKLEILWGNCNAHARRRFVEVTANFPQECRFVLESLREVYRYDAEAEAQGLTPEARLRFHQEHTRPVMDALQTWFEAQFAQKKVEPNSGLGEAITYCLKRWDRLTLFLREAGAPLDSNIVERALKKCILHRRNSLFYKTANSAEVDDLFMSLIHTCELNAANPFDYLTELQKHAEELAKHPAAWMPWNYRETLAQSGAGGDSA
;
A
#
# COMPACT_ATOMS: atom_id res chain seq x y z
N MET A 1 -20.71 20.92 25.25
CA MET A 1 -19.37 20.42 24.79
C MET A 1 -18.60 21.42 23.91
N ILE A 2 -19.21 22.53 23.48
CA ILE A 2 -18.59 23.47 22.54
C ILE A 2 -17.36 24.24 23.08
N VAL A 3 -17.35 24.52 24.39
CA VAL A 3 -16.23 25.16 25.10
C VAL A 3 -15.00 24.24 25.21
N GLU A 4 -15.17 22.93 25.04
CA GLU A 4 -14.05 21.98 24.95
C GLU A 4 -13.40 22.01 23.55
N LEU A 5 -14.18 22.34 22.52
CA LEU A 5 -13.75 22.30 21.12
C LEU A 5 -13.06 23.61 20.70
N PHE A 6 -13.51 24.75 21.21
CA PHE A 6 -12.97 26.06 20.83
C PHE A 6 -12.57 26.87 22.05
N ARG A 7 -11.38 27.47 22.00
CA ARG A 7 -10.89 28.37 23.07
C ARG A 7 -11.22 29.84 22.84
N ARG A 8 -11.69 30.22 21.64
CA ARG A 8 -11.97 31.62 21.27
C ARG A 8 -13.41 31.99 21.66
N PRO A 9 -13.63 32.99 22.53
CA PRO A 9 -14.98 33.40 22.98
C PRO A 9 -15.90 33.80 21.83
N SER A 10 -15.36 34.45 20.80
CA SER A 10 -16.15 34.85 19.61
C SER A 10 -16.63 33.67 18.76
N VAL A 11 -15.89 32.55 18.76
CA VAL A 11 -16.30 31.33 18.04
C VAL A 11 -17.37 30.59 18.84
N ILE A 12 -17.19 30.51 20.15
CA ILE A 12 -18.18 29.93 21.07
C ILE A 12 -19.51 30.69 20.93
N ALA A 13 -19.48 32.02 21.03
CA ALA A 13 -20.68 32.85 20.93
C ALA A 13 -21.46 32.65 19.63
N ARG A 14 -20.78 32.61 18.47
CA ARG A 14 -21.44 32.41 17.17
C ARG A 14 -22.13 31.06 17.07
N HIS A 15 -21.53 30.01 17.59
CA HIS A 15 -22.17 28.71 17.58
C HIS A 15 -23.31 28.60 18.59
N THR A 16 -23.19 29.19 19.78
CA THR A 16 -24.25 29.21 20.79
C THR A 16 -25.46 30.03 20.34
N GLN A 17 -25.28 30.99 19.43
CA GLN A 17 -26.34 31.82 18.84
C GLN A 17 -26.87 31.28 17.50
N SER A 18 -26.28 30.20 16.97
CA SER A 18 -26.69 29.64 15.68
C SER A 18 -27.95 28.77 15.78
N PRO A 19 -28.74 28.64 14.70
CA PRO A 19 -29.84 27.66 14.62
C PRO A 19 -29.44 26.21 14.92
N ALA A 20 -28.15 25.87 14.78
CA ALA A 20 -27.63 24.54 15.13
C ALA A 20 -27.35 24.36 16.63
N ALA A 21 -27.38 25.42 17.45
CA ALA A 21 -26.95 25.38 18.86
C ALA A 21 -27.55 24.23 19.69
N PRO A 22 -28.86 23.91 19.59
CA PRO A 22 -29.46 22.80 20.33
C PRO A 22 -28.91 21.42 19.94
N TYR A 23 -28.28 21.32 18.77
CA TYR A 23 -27.91 20.08 18.10
C TYR A 23 -26.40 19.82 18.11
N ILE A 24 -25.58 20.81 18.49
CA ILE A 24 -24.11 20.69 18.42
C ILE A 24 -23.58 19.59 19.35
N ASP A 25 -24.10 19.48 20.57
CA ASP A 25 -23.60 18.48 21.53
C ASP A 25 -23.94 17.05 21.06
N ALA A 26 -25.13 16.83 20.50
CA ALA A 26 -25.52 15.55 19.89
C ALA A 26 -24.66 15.20 18.65
N LEU A 27 -24.38 16.20 17.80
CA LEU A 27 -23.48 16.06 16.65
C LEU A 27 -22.06 15.66 17.07
N VAL A 28 -21.52 16.30 18.12
CA VAL A 28 -20.17 16.03 18.64
C VAL A 28 -20.10 14.62 19.23
N LEU A 29 -21.11 14.19 19.99
CA LEU A 29 -21.17 12.83 20.53
C LEU A 29 -21.24 11.77 19.43
N ALA A 30 -22.07 11.97 18.40
CA ALA A 30 -22.16 11.04 17.28
C ALA A 30 -20.84 10.92 16.51
N LEU A 31 -20.14 12.03 16.28
CA LEU A 31 -18.83 12.01 15.63
C LEU A 31 -17.75 11.35 16.52
N ARG A 32 -17.78 11.55 17.85
CA ARG A 32 -16.89 10.83 18.78
C ARG A 32 -17.17 9.33 18.76
N GLY A 33 -18.44 8.93 18.77
CA GLY A 33 -18.87 7.52 18.71
C GLY A 33 -18.45 6.81 17.41
N GLN A 34 -18.31 7.55 16.31
CA GLN A 34 -17.76 7.05 15.05
C GLN A 34 -16.22 7.05 14.98
N GLY A 35 -15.52 7.46 16.06
CA GLY A 35 -14.06 7.41 16.17
C GLY A 35 -13.32 8.58 15.49
N TYR A 36 -13.98 9.70 15.22
CA TYR A 36 -13.32 10.85 14.61
C TYR A 36 -12.34 11.55 15.56
N ALA A 37 -11.19 11.96 15.02
CA ALA A 37 -10.20 12.75 15.76
C ALA A 37 -10.76 14.13 16.14
N ALA A 38 -10.34 14.66 17.30
CA ALA A 38 -10.84 15.92 17.84
C ALA A 38 -10.73 17.10 16.85
N GLU A 39 -9.66 17.15 16.06
CA GLU A 39 -9.46 18.22 15.06
C GLU A 39 -10.44 18.12 13.89
N THR A 40 -10.81 16.90 13.50
CA THR A 40 -11.85 16.65 12.50
C THR A 40 -13.22 17.06 13.02
N ILE A 41 -13.52 16.77 14.30
CA ILE A 41 -14.77 17.16 14.94
C ILE A 41 -14.91 18.70 14.97
N LYS A 42 -13.87 19.43 15.38
CA LYS A 42 -13.88 20.91 15.33
C LYS A 42 -14.17 21.43 13.93
N HIS A 43 -13.57 20.81 12.91
CA HIS A 43 -13.79 21.18 11.52
C HIS A 43 -15.25 20.99 11.08
N TYR A 44 -15.88 19.86 11.45
CA TYR A 44 -17.30 19.64 11.16
C TYR A 44 -18.21 20.65 11.86
N VAL A 45 -17.94 20.96 13.12
CA VAL A 45 -18.71 21.97 13.88
C VAL A 45 -18.58 23.36 13.22
N LEU A 46 -17.42 23.73 12.70
CA LEU A 46 -17.23 24.96 11.91
C LEU A 46 -17.99 24.94 10.58
N CYS A 47 -18.13 23.79 9.93
CA CYS A 47 -18.92 23.68 8.70
C CYS A 47 -20.42 23.89 8.95
N THR A 48 -20.95 23.45 10.10
CA THR A 48 -22.34 23.68 10.50
C THR A 48 -22.68 25.17 10.61
N GLU A 49 -21.78 26.00 11.14
CA GLU A 49 -21.98 27.46 11.25
C GLU A 49 -22.28 28.10 9.89
N LYS A 50 -21.49 27.76 8.87
CA LYS A 50 -21.63 28.34 7.53
C LYS A 50 -22.84 27.82 6.78
N LEU A 51 -23.27 26.60 7.08
CA LEU A 51 -24.54 26.08 6.59
C LEU A 51 -25.71 26.82 7.25
N CYS A 52 -25.64 27.08 8.56
CA CYS A 52 -26.67 27.85 9.27
C CYS A 52 -26.81 29.27 8.73
N CYS A 53 -25.71 29.99 8.49
CA CYS A 53 -25.80 31.34 7.89
C CYS A 53 -26.50 31.31 6.53
N TRP A 54 -26.22 30.30 5.71
CA TRP A 54 -26.89 30.14 4.42
C TRP A 54 -28.37 29.76 4.58
N LEU A 55 -28.72 28.91 5.55
CA LEU A 55 -30.12 28.58 5.84
C LEU A 55 -30.90 29.83 6.29
N ASP A 56 -30.29 30.68 7.13
CA ASP A 56 -30.88 31.94 7.56
C ASP A 56 -31.10 32.89 6.37
N GLU A 57 -30.13 33.00 5.45
CA GLU A 57 -30.25 33.75 4.18
C GLU A 57 -31.36 33.21 3.26
N GLN A 58 -31.67 31.92 3.35
CA GLN A 58 -32.72 31.26 2.58
C GLN A 58 -34.05 31.15 3.36
N HIS A 59 -34.13 31.68 4.59
CA HIS A 59 -35.27 31.55 5.50
C HIS A 59 -35.73 30.09 5.74
N LEU A 60 -34.77 29.17 5.89
CA LEU A 60 -35.01 27.74 6.12
C LEU A 60 -34.61 27.34 7.54
N ALA A 61 -35.36 26.42 8.16
CA ALA A 61 -35.00 25.92 9.48
C ALA A 61 -33.86 24.89 9.38
N PHE A 62 -33.07 24.75 10.46
CA PHE A 62 -32.02 23.73 10.53
C PHE A 62 -32.56 22.29 10.43
N THR A 63 -33.81 22.08 10.85
CA THR A 63 -34.51 20.80 10.75
C THR A 63 -34.92 20.42 9.33
N ASP A 64 -34.95 21.39 8.40
CA ASP A 64 -35.34 21.15 7.01
C ASP A 64 -34.17 20.59 6.17
N VAL A 65 -32.95 20.62 6.72
CA VAL A 65 -31.72 20.19 6.04
C VAL A 65 -31.85 18.76 5.53
N ASN A 66 -31.69 18.59 4.22
CA ASN A 66 -31.69 17.30 3.53
C ASN A 66 -30.63 17.29 2.40
N GLU A 67 -30.46 16.15 1.74
CA GLU A 67 -29.49 15.98 0.66
C GLU A 67 -29.69 16.98 -0.49
N ALA A 68 -30.94 17.32 -0.82
CA ALA A 68 -31.25 18.25 -1.90
C ALA A 68 -30.86 19.69 -1.55
N LEU A 69 -31.11 20.12 -0.30
CA LEU A 69 -30.71 21.43 0.20
C LEU A 69 -29.20 21.54 0.35
N VAL A 70 -28.54 20.50 0.84
CA VAL A 70 -27.08 20.45 0.90
C VAL A 70 -26.48 20.47 -0.51
N ASN A 71 -27.09 19.78 -1.48
CA ASN A 71 -26.66 19.86 -2.87
C ASN A 71 -26.79 21.29 -3.40
N ARG A 72 -27.94 21.94 -3.21
CA ARG A 72 -28.17 23.36 -3.57
C ARG A 72 -27.12 24.29 -2.95
N TYR A 73 -26.88 24.16 -1.63
CA TYR A 73 -25.85 24.91 -0.92
C TYR A 73 -24.48 24.73 -1.57
N THR A 74 -24.05 23.47 -1.77
CA THR A 74 -22.72 23.18 -2.33
C THR A 74 -22.57 23.60 -3.80
N THR A 75 -23.64 23.56 -4.60
CA THR A 75 -23.63 24.04 -6.00
C THR A 75 -23.63 25.57 -6.11
N GLY A 76 -24.19 26.27 -5.13
CA GLY A 76 -24.22 27.74 -5.07
C GLY A 76 -22.92 28.38 -4.57
N LEU A 77 -21.98 27.60 -4.02
CA LEU A 77 -20.69 28.11 -3.56
C LEU A 77 -19.82 28.53 -4.76
N PRO A 78 -19.24 29.75 -4.76
CA PRO A 78 -18.41 30.21 -5.87
C PRO A 78 -17.18 29.30 -6.06
N ARG A 79 -16.98 28.78 -7.28
CA ARG A 79 -15.76 28.05 -7.67
C ARG A 79 -14.59 29.03 -7.76
N ARG A 80 -13.93 29.38 -6.66
CA ARG A 80 -12.70 30.20 -6.74
C ARG A 80 -11.50 29.39 -7.26
N ILE A 81 -10.96 29.84 -8.39
CA ILE A 81 -9.56 29.67 -8.81
C ILE A 81 -8.69 30.34 -7.73
N ARG A 82 -7.63 29.67 -7.27
CA ARG A 82 -6.76 30.12 -6.15
C ARG A 82 -6.38 31.61 -6.26
N PRO A 83 -6.44 32.35 -5.13
CA PRO A 83 -5.32 33.21 -4.76
C PRO A 83 -4.84 32.93 -3.34
N ALA A 84 -3.59 33.33 -3.09
CA ALA A 84 -2.91 33.22 -1.81
C ALA A 84 -3.64 34.02 -0.72
N HIS A 85 -3.71 33.44 0.49
CA HIS A 85 -4.04 34.08 1.76
C HIS A 85 -5.32 34.95 1.79
N THR A 86 -6.50 34.34 1.88
CA THR A 86 -7.66 34.92 2.60
C THR A 86 -8.66 33.84 3.01
N ASN A 87 -9.41 34.09 4.07
CA ASN A 87 -10.32 33.23 4.86
C ASN A 87 -11.50 32.54 4.10
N GLY A 88 -11.29 31.98 2.92
CA GLY A 88 -12.28 31.18 2.18
C GLY A 88 -12.14 29.68 2.43
N ILE A 89 -13.27 28.95 2.51
CA ILE A 89 -13.27 27.48 2.65
C ILE A 89 -12.68 26.85 1.37
N PRO A 90 -11.64 26.00 1.46
CA PRO A 90 -11.13 25.27 0.30
C PRO A 90 -12.17 24.31 -0.34
N HIS A 91 -12.16 24.18 -1.67
CA HIS A 91 -13.03 23.29 -2.46
C HIS A 91 -13.00 21.81 -2.02
N GLN A 92 -11.97 21.37 -1.30
CA GLN A 92 -11.87 20.01 -0.74
C GLN A 92 -12.88 19.72 0.39
N HIS A 93 -13.65 20.71 0.85
CA HIS A 93 -14.59 20.59 1.97
C HIS A 93 -16.08 20.46 1.58
N ALA A 94 -16.40 20.35 0.28
CA ALA A 94 -17.77 20.12 -0.21
C ALA A 94 -18.40 18.76 0.18
N GLY A 95 -17.65 17.89 0.89
CA GLY A 95 -18.17 16.63 1.45
C GLY A 95 -18.70 16.73 2.87
N GLY A 96 -18.32 17.78 3.62
CA GLY A 96 -18.69 17.95 5.03
C GLY A 96 -20.19 18.09 5.27
N PRO A 97 -20.90 18.94 4.52
CA PRO A 97 -22.35 19.12 4.64
C PRO A 97 -23.17 17.85 4.37
N PHE A 98 -22.74 16.96 3.47
CA PHE A 98 -23.48 15.72 3.19
C PHE A 98 -23.31 14.67 4.30
N HIS A 99 -22.11 14.57 4.88
CA HIS A 99 -21.89 13.71 6.05
C HIS A 99 -22.63 14.25 7.28
N LEU A 100 -22.74 15.58 7.41
CA LEU A 100 -23.56 16.22 8.43
C LEU A 100 -25.03 15.77 8.37
N VAL A 101 -25.66 15.69 7.19
CA VAL A 101 -27.03 15.15 7.06
C VAL A 101 -27.14 13.72 7.60
N ALA A 102 -26.17 12.86 7.27
CA ALA A 102 -26.15 11.48 7.74
C ALA A 102 -26.03 11.40 9.27
N VAL A 103 -25.17 12.22 9.88
CA VAL A 103 -24.99 12.26 11.34
C VAL A 103 -26.23 12.87 12.03
N LEU A 104 -26.83 13.91 11.47
CA LEU A 104 -28.07 14.51 11.99
C LEU A 104 -29.22 13.50 11.96
N ARG A 105 -29.32 12.65 10.93
CA ARG A 105 -30.31 11.55 10.89
C ARG A 105 -30.04 10.47 11.92
N GLN A 106 -28.78 10.05 12.07
CA GLN A 106 -28.42 9.05 13.07
C GLN A 106 -28.69 9.54 14.50
N ALA A 107 -28.54 10.83 14.75
CA ALA A 107 -28.87 11.47 16.01
C ALA A 107 -30.38 11.79 16.16
N HIS A 108 -31.23 11.38 15.21
CA HIS A 108 -32.67 11.64 15.18
C HIS A 108 -33.07 13.13 15.23
N ILE A 109 -32.18 14.02 14.76
CA ILE A 109 -32.37 15.47 14.77
C ILE A 109 -33.19 15.94 13.56
N ILE A 110 -33.00 15.28 12.42
CA ILE A 110 -33.79 15.51 11.21
C ILE A 110 -34.57 14.24 10.84
N PRO A 111 -35.72 14.35 10.16
CA PRO A 111 -36.54 13.21 9.80
C PRO A 111 -35.76 12.13 9.03
N PRO A 112 -36.14 10.84 9.20
CA PRO A 112 -35.58 9.77 8.38
C PRO A 112 -35.84 10.06 6.90
N LEU A 113 -34.93 9.60 6.04
CA LEU A 113 -35.06 9.76 4.59
C LEU A 113 -36.44 9.24 4.16
N GLN A 114 -37.32 10.12 3.68
CA GLN A 114 -38.55 9.66 3.03
C GLN A 114 -38.14 8.85 1.80
N PRO A 115 -38.57 7.58 1.67
CA PRO A 115 -38.27 6.81 0.48
C PRO A 115 -38.88 7.54 -0.71
N ALA A 116 -38.03 7.95 -1.65
CA ALA A 116 -38.51 8.41 -2.95
C ALA A 116 -39.32 7.29 -3.61
N THR A 117 -40.24 7.68 -4.50
CA THR A 117 -41.04 6.85 -5.43
C THR A 117 -40.30 5.60 -5.93
N PRO A 118 -41.03 4.53 -6.34
CA PRO A 118 -40.56 3.15 -6.25
C PRO A 118 -39.14 2.98 -6.79
N VAL A 119 -38.24 2.64 -5.89
CA VAL A 119 -36.81 2.39 -6.14
C VAL A 119 -36.69 1.42 -7.30
N THR A 120 -36.10 1.89 -8.41
CA THR A 120 -35.81 1.06 -9.58
C THR A 120 -34.93 -0.13 -9.17
N GLN A 121 -34.92 -1.22 -9.96
CA GLN A 121 -34.07 -2.38 -9.62
C GLN A 121 -32.58 -1.98 -9.58
N GLY A 122 -32.16 -1.09 -10.46
CA GLY A 122 -30.82 -0.48 -10.48
C GLY A 122 -30.47 0.31 -9.21
N GLU A 123 -31.41 1.08 -8.65
CA GLU A 123 -31.18 1.83 -7.40
C GLU A 123 -31.08 0.91 -6.17
N ARG A 124 -31.91 -0.15 -6.12
CA ARG A 124 -31.78 -1.20 -5.09
C ARG A 124 -30.43 -1.91 -5.19
N TRP A 125 -29.94 -2.13 -6.40
CA TRP A 125 -28.65 -2.75 -6.63
C TRP A 125 -27.48 -1.84 -6.22
N LEU A 126 -27.54 -0.56 -6.56
CA LEU A 126 -26.56 0.45 -6.14
C LEU A 126 -26.49 0.59 -4.62
N ALA A 127 -27.63 0.50 -3.92
CA ALA A 127 -27.69 0.48 -2.46
C ALA A 127 -26.90 -0.72 -1.89
N ARG A 128 -27.10 -1.93 -2.43
CA ARG A 128 -26.35 -3.14 -2.03
C ARG A 128 -24.85 -3.01 -2.27
N TYR A 129 -24.44 -2.45 -3.41
CA TYR A 129 -23.01 -2.19 -3.67
C TYR A 129 -22.44 -1.15 -2.70
N GLY A 130 -23.20 -0.09 -2.39
CA GLY A 130 -22.85 0.91 -1.39
C GLY A 130 -22.68 0.31 0.01
N ASP A 131 -23.59 -0.58 0.42
CA ASP A 131 -23.50 -1.31 1.69
C ASP A 131 -22.31 -2.26 1.72
N HIS A 132 -22.03 -2.98 0.63
CA HIS A 132 -20.82 -3.80 0.53
C HIS A 132 -19.54 -2.98 0.72
N LEU A 133 -19.47 -1.80 0.08
CA LEU A 133 -18.33 -0.90 0.25
C LEU A 133 -18.19 -0.41 1.70
N ASN A 134 -19.28 0.02 2.32
CA ASN A 134 -19.24 0.64 3.64
C ASN A 134 -19.10 -0.38 4.78
N GLN A 135 -19.89 -1.45 4.75
CA GLN A 135 -20.03 -2.41 5.84
C GLN A 135 -19.03 -3.56 5.72
N ARG A 136 -18.83 -4.11 4.50
CA ARG A 136 -17.94 -5.28 4.29
C ARG A 136 -16.50 -4.89 3.97
N GLN A 137 -16.28 -3.87 3.14
CA GLN A 137 -14.92 -3.38 2.84
C GLN A 137 -14.46 -2.23 3.74
N GLY A 138 -15.34 -1.69 4.58
CA GLY A 138 -14.96 -0.63 5.51
C GLY A 138 -14.55 0.68 4.84
N ALA A 139 -14.99 0.91 3.61
CA ALA A 139 -14.65 2.11 2.85
C ALA A 139 -15.24 3.36 3.52
N ALA A 140 -14.41 4.41 3.65
CA ALA A 140 -14.90 5.69 4.14
C ALA A 140 -16.02 6.24 3.24
N TRP A 141 -17.01 6.94 3.82
CA TRP A 141 -18.16 7.48 3.10
C TRP A 141 -17.76 8.30 1.85
N SER A 142 -16.68 9.08 1.94
CA SER A 142 -16.15 9.85 0.81
C SER A 142 -15.65 8.98 -0.36
N THR A 143 -15.20 7.76 -0.07
CA THR A 143 -14.81 6.74 -1.04
C THR A 143 -16.04 6.05 -1.62
N CYS A 144 -17.01 5.66 -0.78
CA CYS A 144 -18.29 5.10 -1.24
C CYS A 144 -18.98 6.04 -2.23
N ARG A 145 -19.06 7.33 -1.90
CA ARG A 145 -19.64 8.35 -2.80
C ARG A 145 -18.93 8.43 -4.15
N LYS A 146 -17.59 8.36 -4.16
CA LYS A 146 -16.80 8.38 -5.40
C LYS A 146 -17.04 7.12 -6.23
N CYS A 147 -17.06 5.95 -5.58
CA CYS A 147 -17.33 4.69 -6.27
C CYS A 147 -18.74 4.71 -6.87
N LEU A 148 -19.76 5.03 -6.07
CA LEU A 148 -21.15 5.13 -6.55
C LEU A 148 -21.29 6.15 -7.69
N HIS A 149 -20.63 7.31 -7.60
CA HIS A 149 -20.64 8.30 -8.68
C HIS A 149 -20.13 7.74 -10.01
N TYR A 150 -18.98 7.04 -10.01
CA TYR A 150 -18.42 6.50 -11.25
C TYR A 150 -19.18 5.27 -11.75
N VAL A 151 -19.78 4.47 -10.86
CA VAL A 151 -20.63 3.35 -11.23
C VAL A 151 -21.93 3.85 -11.85
N HIS A 152 -22.55 4.88 -11.29
CA HIS A 152 -23.73 5.52 -11.89
C HIS A 152 -23.44 6.01 -13.31
N ARG A 153 -22.28 6.67 -13.51
CA ARG A 153 -21.86 7.11 -14.85
C ARG A 153 -21.56 5.97 -15.81
N LEU A 154 -21.11 4.82 -15.31
CA LEU A 154 -20.93 3.62 -16.13
C LEU A 154 -22.29 3.05 -16.54
N ILE A 155 -23.26 3.04 -15.62
CA ILE A 155 -24.64 2.64 -15.91
C ILE A 155 -25.24 3.56 -16.97
N GLU A 156 -25.14 4.88 -16.82
CA GLU A 156 -25.59 5.84 -17.83
C GLU A 156 -24.92 5.64 -19.20
N PHE A 157 -23.64 5.25 -19.19
CA PHE A 157 -22.88 5.01 -20.41
C PHE A 157 -23.30 3.73 -21.13
N ARG A 158 -23.56 2.65 -20.41
CA ARG A 158 -23.77 1.31 -20.99
C ARG A 158 -25.23 0.83 -20.99
N PHE A 159 -26.04 1.32 -20.06
CA PHE A 159 -27.42 0.92 -19.80
C PHE A 159 -28.32 2.17 -19.65
N PRO A 160 -28.42 3.03 -20.67
CA PRO A 160 -29.17 4.27 -20.55
C PRO A 160 -30.68 4.00 -20.39
N GLY A 161 -31.26 4.44 -19.26
CA GLY A 161 -32.71 4.38 -19.03
C GLY A 161 -33.27 2.97 -18.80
N VAL A 162 -32.42 1.96 -18.60
CA VAL A 162 -32.81 0.57 -18.34
C VAL A 162 -32.02 0.01 -17.16
N ASP A 163 -32.58 -1.00 -16.49
CA ASP A 163 -31.87 -1.68 -15.40
C ASP A 163 -30.60 -2.38 -15.94
N PRO A 164 -29.47 -2.31 -15.22
CA PRO A 164 -28.18 -2.77 -15.75
C PRO A 164 -28.10 -4.30 -15.80
N ASP A 165 -27.93 -4.84 -17.01
CA ASP A 165 -27.55 -6.24 -17.22
C ASP A 165 -26.02 -6.38 -17.23
N TRP A 166 -25.44 -6.63 -16.06
CA TRP A 166 -24.00 -6.74 -15.89
C TRP A 166 -23.37 -7.91 -16.64
N SER A 167 -24.14 -8.92 -17.04
CA SER A 167 -23.64 -10.05 -17.84
C SER A 167 -23.26 -9.62 -19.25
N ALA A 168 -23.85 -8.52 -19.75
CA ALA A 168 -23.57 -7.94 -21.05
C ALA A 168 -22.41 -6.93 -21.04
N LEU A 169 -21.73 -6.74 -19.90
CA LEU A 169 -20.58 -5.84 -19.77
C LEU A 169 -19.31 -6.51 -20.27
N ASP A 170 -18.64 -5.91 -21.25
CA ASP A 170 -17.39 -6.45 -21.82
C ASP A 170 -16.16 -5.55 -21.59
N ALA A 171 -15.00 -6.03 -22.08
CA ALA A 171 -13.73 -5.30 -21.98
C ALA A 171 -13.73 -3.98 -22.78
N SER A 172 -14.43 -3.93 -23.91
CA SER A 172 -14.52 -2.75 -24.78
C SER A 172 -15.30 -1.64 -24.08
N ASP A 173 -16.41 -1.99 -23.43
CA ASP A 173 -17.23 -1.07 -22.64
C ASP A 173 -16.42 -0.40 -21.53
N ILE A 174 -15.62 -1.18 -20.81
CA ILE A 174 -14.76 -0.71 -19.72
C ILE A 174 -13.69 0.26 -20.26
N VAL A 175 -13.01 -0.12 -21.34
CA VAL A 175 -11.95 0.72 -21.94
C VAL A 175 -12.54 2.01 -22.50
N ASN A 176 -13.66 1.95 -23.21
CA ASN A 176 -14.32 3.11 -23.80
C ASN A 176 -14.87 4.07 -22.73
N PHE A 177 -15.45 3.52 -21.66
CA PHE A 177 -15.88 4.33 -20.53
C PHE A 177 -14.71 5.08 -19.90
N LEU A 178 -13.60 4.39 -19.63
CA LEU A 178 -12.40 5.00 -19.03
C LEU A 178 -11.72 6.02 -19.95
N ALA A 179 -11.69 5.76 -21.26
CA ALA A 179 -11.25 6.71 -22.26
C ALA A 179 -12.14 7.97 -22.26
N GLY A 180 -13.46 7.80 -22.15
CA GLY A 180 -14.42 8.89 -21.99
C GLY A 180 -14.20 9.72 -20.72
N GLN A 181 -13.62 9.15 -19.65
CA GLN A 181 -13.25 9.90 -18.45
C GLN A 181 -12.00 10.78 -18.63
N ALA A 182 -11.20 10.55 -19.67
CA ALA A 182 -9.96 11.31 -19.92
C ALA A 182 -10.22 12.79 -20.15
N ARG A 183 -11.39 13.15 -20.71
CA ARG A 183 -11.84 14.54 -20.89
C ARG A 183 -11.96 15.32 -19.57
N HIS A 184 -12.07 14.62 -18.44
CA HIS A 184 -12.15 15.21 -17.10
C HIS A 184 -10.79 15.17 -16.36
N GLY A 185 -9.71 14.80 -17.06
CA GLY A 185 -8.34 14.80 -16.57
C GLY A 185 -7.89 13.50 -15.93
N LYS A 186 -6.56 13.35 -15.76
CA LYS A 186 -5.89 12.15 -15.21
C LYS A 186 -6.37 11.77 -13.81
N GLY A 187 -6.89 12.74 -13.05
CA GLY A 187 -7.54 12.59 -11.76
C GLY A 187 -8.76 11.65 -11.82
N ALA A 188 -9.65 11.97 -12.76
CA ALA A 188 -10.92 11.30 -12.96
C ALA A 188 -10.75 9.87 -13.47
N VAL A 189 -9.88 9.66 -14.47
CA VAL A 189 -9.61 8.33 -15.05
C VAL A 189 -9.14 7.34 -13.98
N LYS A 190 -8.26 7.76 -13.06
CA LYS A 190 -7.83 6.88 -11.94
C LYS A 190 -8.98 6.53 -11.02
N THR A 191 -9.77 7.52 -10.63
CA THR A 191 -10.83 7.32 -9.66
C THR A 191 -11.90 6.42 -10.26
N ALA A 192 -12.23 6.62 -11.54
CA ALA A 192 -13.08 5.75 -12.33
C ALA A 192 -12.52 4.32 -12.41
N ALA A 193 -11.25 4.12 -12.78
CA ALA A 193 -10.66 2.78 -12.86
C ALA A 193 -10.63 2.05 -11.51
N SER A 194 -10.44 2.79 -10.41
CA SER A 194 -10.50 2.21 -9.05
C SER A 194 -11.93 1.78 -8.71
N ALA A 195 -12.92 2.63 -9.03
CA ALA A 195 -14.34 2.34 -8.82
C ALA A 195 -14.82 1.16 -9.67
N VAL A 196 -14.45 1.10 -10.95
CA VAL A 196 -14.80 0.02 -11.87
C VAL A 196 -14.15 -1.30 -11.44
N ARG A 197 -12.87 -1.29 -11.03
CA ARG A 197 -12.22 -2.52 -10.52
C ARG A 197 -12.90 -3.02 -9.23
N SER A 198 -13.32 -2.11 -8.36
CA SER A 198 -14.10 -2.45 -7.16
C SER A 198 -15.47 -3.04 -7.50
N LEU A 199 -16.14 -2.48 -8.52
CA LEU A 199 -17.42 -2.97 -9.03
C LEU A 199 -17.30 -4.39 -9.57
N LEU A 200 -16.32 -4.65 -10.44
CA LEU A 200 -16.11 -5.96 -11.05
C LEU A 200 -15.83 -7.04 -10.01
N ARG A 201 -15.04 -6.74 -8.98
CA ARG A 201 -14.83 -7.67 -7.86
C ARG A 201 -16.11 -7.97 -7.10
N PHE A 202 -16.98 -6.99 -6.91
CA PHE A 202 -18.29 -7.20 -6.30
C PHE A 202 -19.20 -8.06 -7.18
N LEU A 203 -19.21 -7.82 -8.50
CA LEU A 203 -19.98 -8.61 -9.47
C LEU A 203 -19.52 -10.07 -9.55
N VAL A 204 -18.22 -10.30 -9.42
CA VAL A 204 -17.66 -11.66 -9.31
C VAL A 204 -18.09 -12.33 -8.00
N LEU A 205 -18.06 -11.59 -6.88
CA LEU A 205 -18.53 -12.10 -5.58
C LEU A 205 -20.02 -12.48 -5.60
N GLU A 206 -20.83 -11.69 -6.30
CA GLU A 206 -22.27 -11.92 -6.49
C GLU A 206 -22.57 -12.97 -7.58
N GLY A 207 -21.55 -13.55 -8.22
CA GLY A 207 -21.70 -14.56 -9.27
C GLY A 207 -22.34 -14.03 -10.56
N THR A 208 -22.40 -12.71 -10.75
CA THR A 208 -23.05 -12.08 -11.91
C THR A 208 -22.13 -12.01 -13.13
N VAL A 209 -20.81 -11.96 -12.91
CA VAL A 209 -19.79 -11.83 -13.96
C VAL A 209 -18.67 -12.83 -13.70
N GLN A 210 -18.09 -13.40 -14.76
CA GLN A 210 -16.93 -14.29 -14.66
C GLN A 210 -15.67 -13.54 -14.20
N SER A 211 -14.82 -14.22 -13.41
CA SER A 211 -13.51 -13.67 -13.01
C SER A 211 -12.63 -13.41 -14.24
N GLY A 212 -11.86 -12.31 -14.21
CA GLY A 212 -10.92 -11.94 -15.27
C GLY A 212 -11.22 -10.59 -15.92
N LEU A 213 -12.49 -10.14 -15.93
CA LEU A 213 -12.87 -8.83 -16.45
C LEU A 213 -12.19 -7.67 -15.68
N GLU A 214 -11.87 -7.85 -14.40
CA GLU A 214 -11.11 -6.88 -13.60
C GLU A 214 -9.69 -6.62 -14.11
N ALA A 215 -9.11 -7.56 -14.87
CA ALA A 215 -7.78 -7.42 -15.48
C ALA A 215 -7.79 -6.52 -16.72
N THR A 216 -8.97 -6.30 -17.33
CA THR A 216 -9.15 -5.42 -18.50
C THR A 216 -9.08 -3.94 -18.12
N VAL A 217 -9.30 -3.61 -16.85
CA VAL A 217 -9.14 -2.25 -16.34
C VAL A 217 -7.65 -1.88 -16.42
N PRO A 218 -7.25 -0.93 -17.29
CA PRO A 218 -5.85 -0.66 -17.54
C PRO A 218 -5.13 -0.22 -16.25
N PRO A 219 -3.89 -0.69 -16.04
CA PRO A 219 -3.07 -0.21 -14.94
C PRO A 219 -2.72 1.25 -15.21
N LEU A 220 -3.34 2.16 -14.47
CA LEU A 220 -3.00 3.58 -14.56
C LEU A 220 -1.76 3.83 -13.69
N PRO A 221 -0.63 4.25 -14.26
CA PRO A 221 0.58 4.49 -13.49
C PRO A 221 0.32 5.62 -12.48
N ARG A 222 0.47 5.35 -11.18
CA ARG A 222 0.62 6.41 -10.17
C ARG A 222 1.69 6.07 -9.14
N TRP A 223 2.69 6.95 -9.08
CA TRP A 223 3.75 6.96 -8.10
C TRP A 223 3.31 7.62 -6.78
N ARG A 224 3.67 6.91 -5.69
CA ARG A 224 3.97 7.25 -4.28
C ARG A 224 3.02 8.12 -3.43
N LEU A 225 2.58 7.53 -2.31
CA LEU A 225 2.46 8.16 -0.99
C LEU A 225 2.95 7.19 0.10
N SER A 226 3.50 7.74 1.19
CA SER A 226 4.13 7.11 2.38
C SER A 226 5.01 5.88 2.14
N GLY A 227 6.33 6.09 2.24
CA GLY A 227 7.29 5.00 2.38
C GLY A 227 7.32 4.49 3.81
N LEU A 228 7.67 3.22 3.98
CA LEU A 228 8.16 2.65 5.25
C LEU A 228 9.23 3.58 5.87
N PRO A 229 9.46 3.52 7.21
CA PRO A 229 10.57 4.23 7.85
C PRO A 229 11.85 3.95 7.05
N ARG A 230 12.51 5.03 6.64
CA ARG A 230 13.58 4.99 5.63
C ARG A 230 14.86 4.34 6.15
N TYR A 231 14.98 4.26 7.47
CA TYR A 231 16.00 3.63 8.29
C TYR A 231 15.41 3.55 9.72
N LEU A 232 15.94 2.66 10.56
CA LEU A 232 15.69 2.72 12.00
C LEU A 232 16.54 3.86 12.58
N THR A 233 15.95 4.72 13.42
CA THR A 233 16.75 5.67 14.21
C THR A 233 17.64 4.92 15.20
N ALA A 234 18.69 5.54 15.74
CA ALA A 234 19.54 4.91 16.76
C ALA A 234 18.71 4.36 17.94
N GLU A 235 17.73 5.14 18.40
CA GLU A 235 16.78 4.75 19.45
C GLU A 235 15.89 3.56 19.04
N GLN A 236 15.46 3.49 17.77
CA GLN A 236 14.68 2.37 17.25
C GLN A 236 15.53 1.11 17.03
N VAL A 237 16.78 1.27 16.61
CA VAL A 237 17.77 0.18 16.60
C VAL A 237 17.93 -0.32 18.03
N ASP A 238 18.20 0.56 19.00
CA ASP A 238 18.33 0.20 20.42
C ASP A 238 17.08 -0.48 20.98
N HIS A 239 15.88 -0.05 20.59
CA HIS A 239 14.64 -0.74 20.94
C HIS A 239 14.51 -2.13 20.31
N VAL A 240 14.87 -2.28 19.04
CA VAL A 240 14.91 -3.60 18.38
C VAL A 240 15.95 -4.50 19.05
N LEU A 241 17.12 -3.96 19.38
CA LEU A 241 18.19 -4.66 20.11
C LEU A 241 17.72 -5.10 21.50
N LYS A 242 17.03 -4.21 22.22
CA LYS A 242 16.48 -4.50 23.56
C LYS A 242 15.34 -5.53 23.51
N ALA A 243 14.46 -5.46 22.51
CA ALA A 243 13.41 -6.45 22.30
C ALA A 243 13.96 -7.83 21.91
N CYS A 244 14.96 -7.88 21.03
CA CYS A 244 15.68 -9.11 20.68
C CYS A 244 16.40 -9.76 21.87
N ARG A 245 16.91 -8.96 22.82
CA ARG A 245 17.50 -9.45 24.08
C ARG A 245 16.47 -10.05 25.04
N GLN A 246 15.21 -9.64 24.94
CA GLN A 246 14.16 -10.01 25.89
C GLN A 246 13.28 -11.17 25.42
N SER A 247 13.21 -11.47 24.11
CA SER A 247 12.22 -12.41 23.57
C SER A 247 12.70 -13.82 23.20
N CYS A 248 13.97 -14.21 23.40
CA CYS A 248 14.46 -15.49 22.87
C CYS A 248 15.29 -16.34 23.86
N LYS A 249 15.09 -17.66 23.81
CA LYS A 249 15.80 -18.70 24.58
C LYS A 249 17.26 -18.95 24.12
N SER A 250 17.81 -18.16 23.20
CA SER A 250 19.24 -18.22 22.82
C SER A 250 19.84 -16.82 22.59
N PRO A 251 20.36 -16.16 23.64
CA PRO A 251 20.89 -14.79 23.58
C PRO A 251 22.16 -14.62 22.72
N ASP A 252 22.96 -15.68 22.55
CA ASP A 252 24.31 -15.56 21.99
C ASP A 252 24.39 -15.43 20.46
N ARG A 253 23.45 -15.99 19.70
CA ARG A 253 23.54 -15.96 18.22
C ARG A 253 23.33 -14.56 17.63
N ASN A 254 22.40 -13.79 18.20
CA ASN A 254 22.11 -12.44 17.72
C ASN A 254 23.03 -11.38 18.33
N THR A 255 23.60 -11.65 19.52
CA THR A 255 24.59 -10.77 20.16
C THR A 255 25.94 -10.83 19.42
N ALA A 256 26.30 -11.98 18.84
CA ALA A 256 27.49 -12.12 17.99
C ALA A 256 27.39 -11.34 16.65
N VAL A 257 26.17 -11.16 16.10
CA VAL A 257 25.93 -10.35 14.88
C VAL A 257 26.17 -8.85 15.13
N LEU A 258 26.26 -8.41 16.39
CA LEU A 258 26.25 -6.99 16.79
C LEU A 258 27.61 -6.43 17.25
N LEU A 259 28.66 -7.25 17.28
CA LEU A 259 30.02 -6.79 17.64
C LEU A 259 30.83 -6.33 16.42
N ALA A 260 30.34 -6.59 15.20
CA ALA A 260 30.92 -6.12 13.94
C ALA A 260 30.03 -5.02 13.31
N PRO A 261 30.61 -4.07 12.56
CA PRO A 261 29.84 -3.10 11.78
C PRO A 261 28.78 -3.81 10.92
N PRO A 262 27.49 -3.43 11.01
CA PRO A 262 26.46 -4.12 10.23
C PRO A 262 26.68 -3.92 8.73
N ILE A 263 26.48 -4.99 7.97
CA ILE A 263 26.55 -4.94 6.50
C ILE A 263 25.20 -4.49 5.96
N GLN A 264 25.18 -3.36 5.27
CA GLN A 264 24.00 -2.87 4.55
C GLN A 264 24.14 -3.18 3.06
N MET A 265 23.20 -3.92 2.47
CA MET A 265 23.12 -4.14 1.02
C MET A 265 21.97 -3.33 0.40
N SER A 266 22.22 -2.55 -0.66
CA SER A 266 21.17 -1.73 -1.29
C SER A 266 21.35 -1.46 -2.79
N ASP A 267 20.31 -0.94 -3.45
CA ASP A 267 20.25 -0.56 -4.88
C ASP A 267 21.10 0.70 -5.27
N ALA A 268 21.98 1.15 -4.37
CA ALA A 268 22.87 2.29 -4.55
C ALA A 268 22.19 3.65 -4.81
N LEU A 269 20.91 3.80 -4.51
CA LEU A 269 20.23 5.09 -4.57
C LEU A 269 20.71 6.01 -3.45
N SER A 270 20.86 7.31 -3.75
CA SER A 270 21.36 8.32 -2.80
C SER A 270 20.55 8.39 -1.50
N ARG A 271 19.28 7.97 -1.53
CA ARG A 271 18.41 7.86 -0.36
C ARG A 271 18.77 6.74 0.62
N ASN A 272 19.59 5.78 0.18
CA ASN A 272 20.06 4.64 0.98
C ASN A 272 21.46 4.90 1.59
N VAL A 273 22.00 6.12 1.43
CA VAL A 273 23.20 6.55 2.16
C VAL A 273 22.82 6.68 3.64
N PRO A 274 23.47 5.94 4.56
CA PRO A 274 23.22 6.07 5.98
C PRO A 274 23.47 7.50 6.44
N LYS A 275 22.53 8.10 7.16
CA LYS A 275 22.71 9.40 7.83
C LYS A 275 22.82 9.12 9.32
N LEU A 276 24.02 8.71 9.74
CA LEU A 276 24.31 8.38 11.12
C LEU A 276 25.10 9.52 11.75
N GLU A 277 24.78 9.84 13.01
CA GLU A 277 25.71 10.57 13.87
C GLU A 277 26.95 9.69 14.08
N GLU A 278 28.13 10.31 14.19
CA GLU A 278 29.49 9.76 13.96
C GLU A 278 29.90 8.45 14.67
N LYS A 279 29.02 7.80 15.43
CA LYS A 279 29.35 6.66 16.32
C LYS A 279 29.09 5.27 15.74
N LEU A 280 28.43 5.12 14.58
CA LEU A 280 28.13 3.80 14.02
C LEU A 280 28.73 3.63 12.62
N GLU A 281 29.74 2.76 12.51
CA GLU A 281 30.31 2.34 11.24
C GLU A 281 29.38 1.33 10.55
N ILE A 282 29.12 1.50 9.26
CA ILE A 282 28.31 0.58 8.43
C ILE A 282 29.14 0.15 7.22
N LEU A 283 29.24 -1.16 7.02
CA LEU A 283 29.84 -1.74 5.82
C LEU A 283 28.80 -1.72 4.70
N TRP A 284 28.96 -0.80 3.75
CA TRP A 284 27.93 -0.56 2.73
C TRP A 284 28.24 -1.25 1.40
N GLY A 285 27.45 -2.28 1.06
CA GLY A 285 27.43 -2.99 -0.22
C GLY A 285 26.38 -2.46 -1.20
N ASN A 286 26.66 -2.61 -2.50
CA ASN A 286 25.72 -2.27 -3.58
C ASN A 286 25.32 -3.52 -4.37
N CYS A 287 24.05 -3.55 -4.78
CA CYS A 287 23.40 -4.73 -5.33
C CYS A 287 23.87 -5.03 -6.76
N ASN A 288 24.52 -6.19 -6.96
CA ASN A 288 25.00 -6.60 -8.28
C ASN A 288 23.86 -6.86 -9.28
N ALA A 289 22.67 -7.24 -8.82
CA ALA A 289 21.50 -7.38 -9.70
C ALA A 289 21.08 -6.03 -10.33
N HIS A 290 21.25 -4.93 -9.62
CA HIS A 290 21.02 -3.58 -10.15
C HIS A 290 22.08 -3.15 -11.16
N ALA A 291 23.35 -3.47 -10.90
CA ALA A 291 24.44 -3.27 -11.87
C ALA A 291 24.16 -4.06 -13.15
N ARG A 292 23.85 -5.37 -13.02
CA ARG A 292 23.49 -6.26 -14.14
C ARG A 292 22.35 -5.70 -14.98
N ARG A 293 21.29 -5.19 -14.35
CA ARG A 293 20.10 -4.65 -15.03
C ARG A 293 20.44 -3.52 -16.00
N ARG A 294 21.40 -2.65 -15.66
CA ARG A 294 21.84 -1.56 -16.53
C ARG A 294 22.37 -2.07 -17.88
N PHE A 295 23.08 -3.20 -17.89
CA PHE A 295 23.57 -3.82 -19.12
C PHE A 295 22.46 -4.54 -19.90
N VAL A 296 21.53 -5.19 -19.19
CA VAL A 296 20.33 -5.79 -19.83
C VAL A 296 19.54 -4.74 -20.61
N GLU A 297 19.34 -3.55 -20.02
CA GLU A 297 18.57 -2.45 -20.62
C GLU A 297 19.20 -1.89 -21.92
N VAL A 298 20.51 -2.03 -22.10
CA VAL A 298 21.23 -1.52 -23.28
C VAL A 298 21.72 -2.62 -24.23
N THR A 299 21.41 -3.89 -23.95
CA THR A 299 21.88 -5.05 -24.72
C THR A 299 21.48 -4.99 -26.20
N ALA A 300 20.30 -4.43 -26.51
CA ALA A 300 19.84 -4.30 -27.89
C ALA A 300 20.77 -3.42 -28.75
N ASN A 301 21.45 -2.45 -28.14
CA ASN A 301 22.33 -1.51 -28.82
C ASN A 301 23.81 -1.94 -28.75
N PHE A 302 24.19 -2.72 -27.73
CA PHE A 302 25.58 -3.11 -27.46
C PHE A 302 25.68 -4.62 -27.12
N PRO A 303 25.31 -5.52 -28.06
CA PRO A 303 25.11 -6.93 -27.74
C PRO A 303 26.40 -7.68 -27.38
N GLN A 304 27.54 -7.34 -27.98
CA GLN A 304 28.81 -8.02 -27.74
C GLN A 304 29.40 -7.63 -26.38
N GLU A 305 29.42 -6.33 -26.10
CA GLU A 305 29.89 -5.75 -24.85
C GLU A 305 29.01 -6.21 -23.68
N CYS A 306 27.69 -6.13 -23.83
CA CYS A 306 26.77 -6.59 -22.81
C CYS A 306 26.87 -8.09 -22.57
N ARG A 307 27.09 -8.90 -23.62
CA ARG A 307 27.31 -10.34 -23.46
C ARG A 307 28.47 -10.63 -22.52
N PHE A 308 29.64 -10.03 -22.77
CA PHE A 308 30.83 -10.22 -21.94
C PHE A 308 30.55 -9.91 -20.46
N VAL A 309 29.90 -8.77 -20.18
CA VAL A 309 29.55 -8.37 -18.81
C VAL A 309 28.54 -9.33 -18.18
N LEU A 310 27.49 -9.70 -18.92
CA LEU A 310 26.42 -10.56 -18.40
C LEU A 310 26.89 -11.99 -18.17
N GLU A 311 27.79 -12.51 -19.01
CA GLU A 311 28.44 -13.82 -18.82
C GLU A 311 29.41 -13.78 -17.63
N SER A 312 30.18 -12.71 -17.47
CA SER A 312 31.05 -12.54 -16.30
C SER A 312 30.26 -12.51 -14.98
N LEU A 313 29.18 -11.73 -14.94
CA LEU A 313 28.28 -11.70 -13.78
C LEU A 313 27.56 -13.03 -13.57
N ARG A 314 27.22 -13.77 -14.64
CA ARG A 314 26.65 -15.12 -14.52
C ARG A 314 27.60 -16.06 -13.79
N GLU A 315 28.88 -16.03 -14.10
CA GLU A 315 29.88 -16.86 -13.40
C GLU A 315 29.99 -16.50 -11.92
N VAL A 316 29.94 -15.20 -11.58
CA VAL A 316 29.90 -14.72 -10.19
C VAL A 316 28.73 -15.35 -9.42
N TYR A 317 27.51 -15.32 -9.99
CA TYR A 317 26.33 -15.93 -9.37
C TYR A 317 26.38 -17.47 -9.35
N ARG A 318 27.02 -18.10 -10.35
CA ARG A 318 27.21 -19.55 -10.37
C ARG A 318 28.05 -20.01 -9.19
N TYR A 319 29.19 -19.34 -8.94
CA TYR A 319 30.03 -19.62 -7.79
C TYR A 319 29.34 -19.35 -6.46
N ASP A 320 28.52 -18.30 -6.38
CA ASP A 320 27.73 -18.01 -5.17
C ASP A 320 26.73 -19.13 -4.85
N ALA A 321 26.01 -19.62 -5.87
CA ALA A 321 25.08 -20.74 -5.73
C ALA A 321 25.80 -22.04 -5.37
N GLU A 322 27.01 -22.26 -5.87
CA GLU A 322 27.85 -23.41 -5.52
C GLU A 322 28.30 -23.35 -4.06
N ALA A 323 28.74 -22.18 -3.58
CA ALA A 323 29.08 -21.96 -2.18
C ALA A 323 27.87 -22.18 -1.24
N GLU A 324 26.68 -21.73 -1.65
CA GLU A 324 25.43 -21.98 -0.93
C GLU A 324 25.07 -23.47 -0.89
N ALA A 325 25.16 -24.17 -2.03
CA ALA A 325 24.87 -25.60 -2.13
C ALA A 325 25.82 -26.48 -1.29
N GLN A 326 27.09 -26.05 -1.15
CA GLN A 326 28.07 -26.70 -0.28
C GLN A 326 27.87 -26.36 1.21
N GLY A 327 26.98 -25.42 1.55
CA GLY A 327 26.75 -24.98 2.92
C GLY A 327 27.95 -24.28 3.55
N LEU A 328 28.74 -23.54 2.75
CA LEU A 328 29.95 -22.89 3.23
C LEU A 328 29.63 -21.83 4.30
N THR A 329 30.41 -21.84 5.39
CA THR A 329 30.40 -20.75 6.39
C THR A 329 30.73 -19.39 5.75
N PRO A 330 30.32 -18.25 6.34
CA PRO A 330 30.61 -16.92 5.80
C PRO A 330 32.09 -16.68 5.44
N GLU A 331 33.02 -17.16 6.27
CA GLU A 331 34.46 -17.04 6.09
C GLU A 331 34.97 -17.97 4.98
N ALA A 332 34.44 -19.19 4.89
CA ALA A 332 34.76 -20.12 3.81
C ALA A 332 34.22 -19.61 2.46
N ARG A 333 33.00 -19.07 2.44
CA ARG A 333 32.40 -18.43 1.27
C ARG A 333 33.23 -17.22 0.82
N LEU A 334 33.72 -16.40 1.74
CA LEU A 334 34.63 -15.29 1.42
C LEU A 334 35.90 -15.79 0.72
N ARG A 335 36.58 -16.80 1.28
CA ARG A 335 37.78 -17.39 0.65
C ARG A 335 37.47 -17.99 -0.73
N PHE A 336 36.37 -18.72 -0.83
CA PHE A 336 35.90 -19.31 -2.10
C PHE A 336 35.69 -18.24 -3.18
N HIS A 337 35.05 -17.11 -2.83
CA HIS A 337 34.92 -16.00 -3.77
C HIS A 337 36.24 -15.29 -4.06
N GLN A 338 37.15 -15.17 -3.09
CA GLN A 338 38.48 -14.61 -3.33
C GLN A 338 39.31 -15.47 -4.29
N GLU A 339 39.12 -16.79 -4.29
CA GLU A 339 39.80 -17.72 -5.19
C GLU A 339 39.16 -17.74 -6.58
N HIS A 340 37.84 -17.94 -6.65
CA HIS A 340 37.16 -18.22 -7.92
C HIS A 340 36.52 -16.99 -8.57
N THR A 341 36.04 -16.04 -7.77
CA THR A 341 35.20 -14.93 -8.25
C THR A 341 35.98 -13.61 -8.39
N ARG A 342 36.97 -13.36 -7.52
CA ARG A 342 37.85 -12.18 -7.61
C ARG A 342 38.52 -12.06 -8.98
N PRO A 343 39.09 -13.12 -9.60
CA PRO A 343 39.67 -13.00 -10.93
C PRO A 343 38.67 -12.55 -12.00
N VAL A 344 37.40 -13.00 -11.90
CA VAL A 344 36.33 -12.61 -12.81
C VAL A 344 35.98 -11.13 -12.64
N MET A 345 35.87 -10.67 -11.39
CA MET A 345 35.60 -9.27 -11.09
C MET A 345 36.77 -8.38 -11.53
N ASP A 346 38.01 -8.74 -11.21
CA ASP A 346 39.20 -7.96 -11.58
C ASP A 346 39.35 -7.85 -13.11
N ALA A 347 39.08 -8.93 -13.85
CA ALA A 347 39.04 -8.91 -15.31
C ALA A 347 37.93 -7.98 -15.83
N LEU A 348 36.75 -7.98 -15.20
CA LEU A 348 35.64 -7.11 -15.55
C LEU A 348 35.97 -5.62 -15.28
N GLN A 349 36.62 -5.31 -14.15
CA GLN A 349 37.08 -3.95 -13.83
C GLN A 349 38.09 -3.45 -14.87
N THR A 350 39.10 -4.28 -15.15
CA THR A 350 40.14 -3.99 -16.13
C THR A 350 39.53 -3.72 -17.50
N TRP A 351 38.55 -4.53 -17.90
CA TRP A 351 37.85 -4.36 -19.17
C TRP A 351 37.05 -3.06 -19.21
N PHE A 352 36.36 -2.69 -18.13
CA PHE A 352 35.64 -1.41 -18.01
C PHE A 352 36.56 -0.20 -18.13
N GLU A 353 37.69 -0.20 -17.43
CA GLU A 353 38.67 0.88 -17.50
C GLU A 353 39.28 1.00 -18.90
N ALA A 354 39.56 -0.14 -19.55
CA ALA A 354 40.07 -0.19 -20.91
C ALA A 354 39.08 0.40 -21.94
N GLN A 355 37.76 0.26 -21.75
CA GLN A 355 36.76 0.84 -22.65
C GLN A 355 36.91 2.37 -22.77
N PHE A 356 37.19 3.05 -21.65
CA PHE A 356 37.38 4.50 -21.64
C PHE A 356 38.80 4.91 -21.98
N ALA A 357 39.81 4.24 -21.44
CA ALA A 357 41.22 4.56 -21.72
C ALA A 357 41.55 4.45 -23.21
N GLN A 358 40.96 3.46 -23.90
CA GLN A 358 41.15 3.22 -25.33
C GLN A 358 40.09 3.91 -26.20
N LYS A 359 39.22 4.75 -25.61
CA LYS A 359 38.14 5.47 -26.31
C LYS A 359 37.23 4.57 -27.16
N LYS A 360 36.96 3.34 -26.70
CA LYS A 360 36.07 2.38 -27.37
C LYS A 360 34.59 2.67 -27.11
N VAL A 361 34.29 3.24 -25.94
CA VAL A 361 32.93 3.57 -25.51
C VAL A 361 32.84 5.05 -25.15
N GLU A 362 31.87 5.74 -25.74
CA GLU A 362 31.54 7.12 -25.37
C GLU A 362 30.92 7.15 -23.97
N PRO A 363 31.46 7.92 -23.00
CA PRO A 363 30.97 7.94 -21.62
C PRO A 363 29.48 8.29 -21.47
N ASN A 364 28.95 9.11 -22.37
CA ASN A 364 27.54 9.53 -22.38
C ASN A 364 26.61 8.58 -23.14
N SER A 365 27.13 7.49 -23.72
CA SER A 365 26.29 6.45 -24.32
C SER A 365 25.62 5.60 -23.23
N GLY A 366 24.55 4.86 -23.57
CA GLY A 366 23.90 3.96 -22.62
C GLY A 366 24.87 2.91 -22.01
N LEU A 367 25.81 2.40 -22.80
CA LEU A 367 26.87 1.51 -22.31
C LEU A 367 27.87 2.27 -21.41
N GLY A 368 28.29 3.47 -21.82
CA GLY A 368 29.19 4.33 -21.04
C GLY A 368 28.61 4.70 -19.67
N GLU A 369 27.32 4.99 -19.59
CA GLU A 369 26.62 5.24 -18.33
C GLU A 369 26.58 3.99 -17.43
N ALA A 370 26.36 2.80 -17.99
CA ALA A 370 26.35 1.53 -17.27
C ALA A 370 27.75 1.17 -16.71
N ILE A 371 28.80 1.35 -17.52
CA ILE A 371 30.20 1.16 -17.11
C ILE A 371 30.56 2.16 -16.00
N THR A 372 30.24 3.44 -16.21
CA THR A 372 30.50 4.50 -15.22
C THR A 372 29.80 4.22 -13.89
N TYR A 373 28.57 3.71 -13.93
CA TYR A 373 27.83 3.30 -12.74
C TYR A 373 28.60 2.24 -11.93
N CYS A 374 29.16 1.23 -12.61
CA CYS A 374 29.93 0.17 -11.96
C CYS A 374 31.24 0.68 -11.38
N LEU A 375 32.04 1.40 -12.18
CA LEU A 375 33.33 1.94 -11.74
C LEU A 375 33.20 2.87 -10.53
N LYS A 376 32.20 3.76 -10.51
CA LYS A 376 31.91 4.65 -9.36
C LYS A 376 31.49 3.90 -8.09
N ARG A 377 31.21 2.60 -8.17
CA ARG A 377 30.66 1.78 -7.09
C ARG A 377 31.45 0.50 -6.89
N TRP A 378 32.64 0.39 -7.50
CA TRP A 378 33.34 -0.87 -7.61
C TRP A 378 33.60 -1.51 -6.25
N ASP A 379 34.12 -0.73 -5.30
CA ASP A 379 34.32 -1.18 -3.92
C ASP A 379 33.01 -1.71 -3.32
N ARG A 380 31.90 -0.99 -3.46
CA ARG A 380 30.63 -1.41 -2.87
C ARG A 380 30.03 -2.63 -3.56
N LEU A 381 30.22 -2.79 -4.87
CA LEU A 381 29.76 -3.95 -5.64
C LEU A 381 30.60 -5.21 -5.32
N THR A 382 31.84 -5.02 -4.87
CA THR A 382 32.80 -6.09 -4.54
C THR A 382 32.97 -6.32 -3.04
N LEU A 383 32.07 -5.79 -2.19
CA LEU A 383 32.17 -5.94 -0.73
C LEU A 383 32.25 -7.41 -0.29
N PHE A 384 31.55 -8.31 -0.99
CA PHE A 384 31.58 -9.76 -0.76
C PHE A 384 32.95 -10.41 -0.95
N LEU A 385 33.92 -9.72 -1.55
CA LEU A 385 35.32 -10.17 -1.70
C LEU A 385 36.22 -9.73 -0.53
N ARG A 386 35.70 -8.92 0.39
CA ARG A 386 36.45 -8.36 1.53
C ARG A 386 35.80 -8.66 2.88
N GLU A 387 34.47 -8.71 2.93
CA GLU A 387 33.72 -8.90 4.18
C GLU A 387 32.99 -10.23 4.21
N ALA A 388 33.23 -11.03 5.25
CA ALA A 388 32.53 -12.29 5.46
C ALA A 388 31.03 -12.02 5.67
N GLY A 389 30.18 -12.79 4.99
CA GLY A 389 28.73 -12.64 5.08
C GLY A 389 28.13 -11.49 4.25
N ALA A 390 28.93 -10.70 3.54
CA ALA A 390 28.39 -9.72 2.60
C ALA A 390 27.68 -10.43 1.42
N PRO A 391 26.40 -10.14 1.15
CA PRO A 391 25.65 -10.75 0.04
C PRO A 391 26.09 -10.16 -1.31
N LEU A 392 25.72 -10.80 -2.42
CA LEU A 392 25.90 -10.23 -3.77
C LEU A 392 24.82 -9.20 -4.12
N ASP A 393 23.60 -9.37 -3.60
CA ASP A 393 22.43 -8.59 -3.95
C ASP A 393 21.40 -8.46 -2.82
N SER A 394 20.38 -7.64 -3.05
CA SER A 394 19.24 -7.41 -2.14
C SER A 394 17.96 -8.11 -2.62
N ASN A 395 18.04 -9.09 -3.53
CA ASN A 395 16.88 -9.67 -4.21
C ASN A 395 15.92 -10.37 -3.25
N ILE A 396 16.42 -10.97 -2.16
CA ILE A 396 15.58 -11.61 -1.14
C ILE A 396 14.67 -10.56 -0.48
N VAL A 397 15.25 -9.45 -0.04
CA VAL A 397 14.52 -8.33 0.58
C VAL A 397 13.56 -7.70 -0.41
N GLU A 398 13.99 -7.48 -1.65
CA GLU A 398 13.12 -6.93 -2.70
C GLU A 398 11.94 -7.83 -3.02
N ARG A 399 12.15 -9.16 -3.08
CA ARG A 399 11.08 -10.15 -3.25
C ARG A 399 10.08 -10.11 -2.10
N ALA A 400 10.55 -10.03 -0.86
CA ALA A 400 9.70 -9.91 0.32
C ALA A 400 8.88 -8.61 0.28
N LEU A 401 9.54 -7.46 0.09
CA LEU A 401 8.88 -6.15 0.02
C LEU A 401 7.89 -6.05 -1.13
N LYS A 402 8.17 -6.70 -2.27
CA LYS A 402 7.28 -6.69 -3.44
C LYS A 402 5.91 -7.28 -3.10
N LYS A 403 5.80 -8.23 -2.18
CA LYS A 403 4.51 -8.78 -1.75
C LYS A 403 3.67 -7.75 -1.00
N CYS A 404 4.25 -7.06 -0.03
CA CYS A 404 3.58 -5.96 0.67
C CYS A 404 3.17 -4.84 -0.31
N ILE A 405 4.02 -4.51 -1.29
CA ILE A 405 3.73 -3.50 -2.31
C ILE A 405 2.57 -3.94 -3.22
N LEU A 406 2.56 -5.20 -3.66
CA LEU A 406 1.48 -5.76 -4.48
C LEU A 406 0.17 -5.82 -3.71
N HIS A 407 0.21 -6.22 -2.44
CA HIS A 407 -0.96 -6.24 -1.56
C HIS A 407 -1.53 -4.84 -1.37
N ARG A 408 -0.68 -3.86 -1.06
CA ARG A 408 -1.06 -2.45 -0.97
C ARG A 408 -1.72 -1.92 -2.26
N ARG A 409 -1.22 -2.35 -3.42
CA ARG A 409 -1.83 -2.00 -4.72
C ARG A 409 -3.24 -2.60 -4.85
N ASN A 410 -3.48 -3.77 -4.26
CA ASN A 410 -4.74 -4.49 -4.34
C ASN A 410 -5.78 -4.06 -3.29
N SER A 411 -5.34 -3.66 -2.09
CA SER A 411 -6.21 -3.32 -0.95
C SER A 411 -6.59 -1.84 -0.86
N LEU A 412 -5.96 -0.94 -1.64
CA LEU A 412 -6.18 0.54 -1.68
C LEU A 412 -5.98 1.31 -0.34
N PHE A 413 -6.47 0.83 0.81
CA PHE A 413 -6.30 1.37 2.17
C PHE A 413 -6.69 0.34 3.25
N TYR A 414 -6.30 0.59 4.50
CA TYR A 414 -6.83 -0.09 5.70
C TYR A 414 -7.71 0.89 6.49
N LYS A 415 -8.84 0.42 7.05
CA LYS A 415 -9.80 1.28 7.78
C LYS A 415 -9.26 1.73 9.14
N THR A 416 -8.53 0.84 9.82
CA THR A 416 -8.00 1.03 11.17
C THR A 416 -6.57 0.49 11.27
N ALA A 417 -5.82 0.91 12.30
CA ALA A 417 -4.50 0.32 12.59
C ALA A 417 -4.63 -1.19 12.86
N ASN A 418 -5.67 -1.61 13.58
CA ASN A 418 -5.95 -3.02 13.84
C ASN A 418 -6.13 -3.84 12.56
N SER A 419 -6.85 -3.31 11.56
CA SER A 419 -7.00 -4.00 10.27
C SER A 419 -5.68 -4.10 9.47
N ALA A 420 -4.75 -3.16 9.68
CA ALA A 420 -3.42 -3.26 9.07
C ALA A 420 -2.56 -4.31 9.79
N GLU A 421 -2.65 -4.38 11.12
CA GLU A 421 -1.95 -5.39 11.93
C GLU A 421 -2.41 -6.82 11.62
N VAL A 422 -3.73 -7.03 11.49
CA VAL A 422 -4.30 -8.32 11.07
C VAL A 422 -3.83 -8.70 9.67
N ASP A 423 -3.77 -7.74 8.74
CA ASP A 423 -3.28 -8.01 7.38
C ASP A 423 -1.79 -8.38 7.37
N ASP A 424 -0.96 -7.66 8.13
CA ASP A 424 0.46 -7.96 8.27
C ASP A 424 0.68 -9.37 8.85
N LEU A 425 -0.16 -9.80 9.80
CA LEU A 425 -0.14 -11.16 10.34
C LEU A 425 -0.42 -12.21 9.25
N PHE A 426 -1.52 -12.06 8.50
CA PHE A 426 -1.87 -13.00 7.43
C PHE A 426 -0.83 -13.01 6.31
N MET A 427 -0.33 -11.85 5.91
CA MET A 427 0.73 -11.74 4.90
C MET A 427 2.02 -12.43 5.35
N SER A 428 2.36 -12.34 6.64
CA SER A 428 3.52 -13.03 7.21
C SER A 428 3.34 -14.55 7.19
N LEU A 429 2.16 -15.05 7.57
CA LEU A 429 1.83 -16.49 7.52
C LEU A 429 1.84 -17.02 6.09
N ILE A 430 1.20 -16.33 5.16
CA ILE A 430 1.15 -16.70 3.73
C ILE A 430 2.56 -16.74 3.15
N HIS A 431 3.38 -15.72 3.41
CA HIS A 431 4.75 -15.69 2.93
C HIS A 431 5.59 -16.83 3.51
N THR A 432 5.42 -17.12 4.79
CA THR A 432 6.11 -18.24 5.46
C THR A 432 5.70 -19.57 4.85
N CYS A 433 4.42 -19.77 4.50
CA CYS A 433 3.98 -20.97 3.79
C CYS A 433 4.69 -21.11 2.44
N GLU A 434 4.71 -20.05 1.63
CA GLU A 434 5.38 -20.08 0.33
C GLU A 434 6.88 -20.37 0.43
N LEU A 435 7.57 -19.83 1.44
CA LEU A 435 9.00 -20.11 1.69
C LEU A 435 9.24 -21.58 2.06
N ASN A 436 8.24 -22.25 2.65
CA ASN A 436 8.32 -23.66 3.05
C ASN A 436 7.62 -24.59 2.03
N ALA A 437 7.32 -24.10 0.82
CA ALA A 437 6.58 -24.85 -0.20
C ALA A 437 5.24 -25.45 0.30
N ALA A 438 4.62 -24.79 1.28
CA ALA A 438 3.30 -25.11 1.78
C ALA A 438 2.24 -24.27 1.05
N ASN A 439 1.11 -24.88 0.70
CA ASN A 439 -0.04 -24.15 0.18
C ASN A 439 -0.65 -23.31 1.32
N PRO A 440 -0.68 -21.96 1.21
CA PRO A 440 -1.20 -21.10 2.27
C PRO A 440 -2.69 -21.34 2.58
N PHE A 441 -3.49 -21.66 1.57
CA PHE A 441 -4.92 -21.90 1.75
C PHE A 441 -5.16 -23.19 2.54
N ASP A 442 -4.47 -24.26 2.17
CA ASP A 442 -4.55 -25.54 2.87
C ASP A 442 -4.08 -25.36 4.31
N TYR A 443 -2.92 -24.73 4.51
CA TYR A 443 -2.39 -24.45 5.84
C TYR A 443 -3.39 -23.69 6.73
N LEU A 444 -3.94 -22.57 6.27
CA LEU A 444 -4.92 -21.79 7.04
C LEU A 444 -6.21 -22.56 7.31
N THR A 445 -6.63 -23.42 6.37
CA THR A 445 -7.79 -24.30 6.53
C THR A 445 -7.55 -25.33 7.63
N GLU A 446 -6.39 -25.97 7.64
CA GLU A 446 -6.02 -26.95 8.65
C GLU A 446 -5.86 -26.31 10.03
N LEU A 447 -5.30 -25.11 10.12
CA LEU A 447 -5.28 -24.34 11.38
C LEU A 447 -6.69 -24.08 11.94
N GLN A 448 -7.68 -23.81 11.09
CA GLN A 448 -9.07 -23.59 11.52
C GLN A 448 -9.75 -24.89 11.95
N LYS A 449 -9.54 -25.99 11.22
CA LYS A 449 -10.10 -27.30 11.56
C LYS A 449 -9.57 -27.84 12.89
N HIS A 450 -8.32 -27.54 13.20
CA HIS A 450 -7.61 -28.04 14.37
C HIS A 450 -7.29 -26.94 15.39
N ALA A 451 -8.22 -25.99 15.55
CA ALA A 451 -8.01 -24.81 16.39
C ALA A 451 -7.75 -25.16 17.87
N GLU A 452 -8.34 -26.25 18.38
CA GLU A 452 -8.13 -26.70 19.75
C GLU A 452 -6.72 -27.29 19.95
N GLU A 453 -6.25 -28.15 19.04
CA GLU A 453 -4.89 -28.70 19.08
C GLU A 453 -3.84 -27.62 18.84
N LEU A 454 -4.12 -26.68 17.93
CA LEU A 454 -3.30 -25.51 17.68
C LEU A 454 -3.11 -24.67 18.95
N ALA A 455 -4.20 -24.41 19.69
CA ALA A 455 -4.14 -23.65 20.94
C ALA A 455 -3.28 -24.34 22.02
N LYS A 456 -3.29 -25.68 22.05
CA LYS A 456 -2.50 -26.48 23.00
C LYS A 456 -1.04 -26.61 22.56
N HIS A 457 -0.77 -26.75 21.26
CA HIS A 457 0.55 -27.10 20.73
C HIS A 457 0.93 -26.28 19.47
N PRO A 458 1.03 -24.94 19.56
CA PRO A 458 1.20 -24.10 18.37
C PRO A 458 2.48 -24.38 17.57
N ALA A 459 3.55 -24.83 18.23
CA ALA A 459 4.80 -25.18 17.57
C ALA A 459 4.70 -26.40 16.63
N ALA A 460 3.69 -27.25 16.81
CA ALA A 460 3.43 -28.41 15.94
C ALA A 460 2.65 -28.03 14.68
N TRP A 461 2.09 -26.82 14.63
CA TRP A 461 1.23 -26.34 13.56
C TRP A 461 1.88 -25.24 12.74
N MET A 462 3.21 -25.25 12.61
CA MET A 462 3.93 -24.26 11.79
C MET A 462 3.88 -24.68 10.30
N PRO A 463 4.10 -23.74 9.36
CA PRO A 463 3.99 -24.05 7.93
C PRO A 463 4.90 -25.18 7.43
N TRP A 464 6.00 -25.47 8.13
CA TRP A 464 6.96 -26.51 7.79
C TRP A 464 6.69 -27.88 8.41
N ASN A 465 5.81 -28.00 9.42
CA ASN A 465 5.60 -29.26 10.14
C ASN A 465 4.11 -29.62 10.39
N TYR A 466 3.15 -28.76 10.08
CA TYR A 466 1.73 -29.06 10.30
C TYR A 466 1.25 -30.34 9.61
N ARG A 467 1.82 -30.70 8.44
CA ARG A 467 1.48 -31.95 7.71
C ARG A 467 1.89 -33.20 8.48
N GLU A 468 3.01 -33.15 9.19
CA GLU A 468 3.47 -34.26 10.04
C GLU A 468 2.52 -34.43 11.23
N THR A 469 2.09 -33.32 11.82
CA THR A 469 1.10 -33.29 12.90
C THR A 469 -0.25 -33.85 12.45
N LEU A 470 -0.70 -33.53 11.24
CA LEU A 470 -1.91 -34.11 10.65
C LEU A 470 -1.79 -35.63 10.46
N ALA A 471 -0.65 -36.09 9.94
CA ALA A 471 -0.40 -37.52 9.74
C ALA A 471 -0.39 -38.30 11.08
N GLN A 472 0.14 -37.70 12.14
CA GLN A 472 0.15 -38.29 13.48
C GLN A 472 -1.24 -38.30 14.13
N SER A 473 -2.05 -37.27 13.86
CA SER A 473 -3.41 -37.14 14.42
C SER A 473 -4.42 -38.06 13.72
N GLY A 474 -4.24 -38.32 12.41
CA GLY A 474 -5.09 -39.22 11.63
C GLY A 474 -4.84 -40.72 11.87
N ALA A 475 -3.67 -41.11 12.36
CA ALA A 475 -3.32 -42.51 12.58
C ALA A 475 -3.99 -43.17 13.81
N GLY A 476 -4.72 -42.40 14.63
CA GLY A 476 -5.40 -42.90 15.84
C GLY A 476 -6.90 -43.20 15.68
N GLY A 477 -7.47 -43.05 14.48
CA GLY A 477 -8.92 -43.12 14.24
C GLY A 477 -9.48 -44.46 13.72
N ASP A 478 -8.64 -45.34 13.16
CA ASP A 478 -9.08 -46.58 12.48
C ASP A 478 -8.83 -47.86 13.29
N SER A 479 -8.87 -47.77 14.62
CA SER A 479 -8.91 -48.95 15.49
C SER A 479 -10.07 -48.85 16.49
N ALA A 480 -11.27 -49.18 16.03
CA ALA A 480 -12.41 -49.51 16.89
C ALA A 480 -13.14 -50.74 16.33
#